data_AF-A0A4S2RE78-F1
#
_entry.id   AF-A0A4S2RE78-F1
#
_cell.length_a   1.000
_cell.length_b   1.000
_cell.length_c   1.000
_cell.angle_alpha   90.00
_cell.angle_beta   90.00
_cell.angle_gamma   90.00
#
_symmetry.space_group_name_H-M   'P 1'
#
loop_
_entity.id
_entity.type
_entity.pdbx_description
1 polymer ?
#
loop_
_entity_poly.entity_id
_entity_poly.type
_entity_poly.pdbx_seq_one_letter_code
_entity_poly.pdbx_strand_id
1 'polypeptide(L)'
;MKKHVFDTEHPIVDYETGGVVMRKFDADAEIAEAWIRLRSGNGLPEDRLLLEHELAELTYLRENPGCTYQEAHRVANETHNWQESGPLDKREDIEGEW
;
A
#
# COMPACT_ATOMS: atom_id res chain seq x y z
N MET A 1 5.56 -5.92 8.14
CA MET A 1 4.31 -5.50 7.49
C MET A 1 3.60 -4.40 8.27
N LYS A 2 2.81 -4.64 9.33
CA LYS A 2 2.11 -3.55 10.06
C LYS A 2 3.01 -2.37 10.46
N LYS A 3 4.17 -2.65 11.06
CA LYS A 3 5.14 -1.60 11.44
C LYS A 3 5.68 -0.83 10.23
N HIS A 4 5.79 -1.46 9.07
CA HIS A 4 6.22 -0.79 7.85
C HIS A 4 5.21 0.25 7.41
N VAL A 5 3.94 -0.16 7.32
CA VAL A 5 2.82 0.70 6.91
C VAL A 5 2.60 1.88 7.87
N PHE A 6 2.67 1.64 9.19
CA PHE A 6 2.21 2.65 10.16
C PHE A 6 3.31 3.38 10.93
N ASP A 7 4.45 2.72 11.17
CA ASP A 7 5.42 3.20 12.17
C ASP A 7 6.78 3.55 11.57
N THR A 8 7.12 2.97 10.42
CA THR A 8 8.45 3.10 9.81
C THR A 8 8.53 4.40 9.02
N GLU A 9 9.67 5.06 9.10
CA GLU A 9 10.00 6.21 8.26
C GLU A 9 10.78 5.73 7.04
N HIS A 10 10.47 6.32 5.89
CA HIS A 10 11.01 5.90 4.61
C HIS A 10 11.62 7.08 3.88
N PRO A 11 12.62 6.84 3.01
CA PRO A 11 13.16 7.86 2.13
C PRO A 11 12.14 8.19 1.04
N ILE A 12 11.37 9.25 1.22
CA ILE A 12 10.33 9.71 0.29
C ILE A 12 10.86 10.95 -0.45
N VAL A 13 10.78 10.96 -1.78
CA VAL A 13 11.00 12.17 -2.57
C VAL A 13 9.87 13.16 -2.29
N ASP A 14 10.25 14.32 -1.77
CA ASP A 14 9.38 15.46 -1.57
C ASP A 14 9.07 16.12 -2.92
N TYR A 15 7.78 16.26 -3.24
CA TYR A 15 7.34 16.78 -4.54
C TYR A 15 7.56 18.28 -4.70
N GLU A 16 7.67 19.04 -3.60
CA GLU A 16 7.85 20.50 -3.64
C GLU A 16 9.32 20.87 -3.82
N THR A 17 10.22 20.11 -3.18
CA THR A 17 11.66 20.39 -3.13
C THR A 17 12.49 19.47 -4.02
N GLY A 18 11.95 18.32 -4.43
CA GLY A 18 12.68 17.25 -5.12
C GLY A 18 13.70 16.53 -4.25
N GLY A 19 13.79 16.86 -2.96
CA GLY A 19 14.71 16.25 -2.00
C GLY A 19 14.16 14.94 -1.44
N VAL A 20 15.04 14.02 -1.04
CA VAL A 20 14.62 12.82 -0.30
C VAL A 20 14.55 13.15 1.18
N VAL A 21 13.37 12.99 1.78
CA VAL A 21 13.12 13.20 3.21
C VAL A 21 12.75 11.88 3.88
N MET A 22 13.20 11.68 5.12
CA MET A 22 12.75 10.54 5.93
C MET A 22 11.44 10.93 6.62
N ARG A 23 10.32 10.33 6.20
CA ARG A 23 9.01 10.57 6.83
C ARG A 23 8.16 9.31 6.83
N LYS A 24 7.12 9.29 7.67
CA LYS A 24 6.09 8.25 7.67
C LYS A 24 5.13 8.43 6.49
N PHE A 25 4.43 7.37 6.13
CA PHE A 25 3.34 7.45 5.16
C PHE A 25 2.18 8.29 5.68
N ASP A 26 1.48 8.90 4.72
CA ASP A 26 0.23 9.59 4.99
C ASP A 26 -0.85 8.55 5.35
N ALA A 27 -1.74 8.90 6.29
CA ALA A 27 -2.75 7.97 6.76
C ALA A 27 -3.82 7.73 5.66
N ASP A 28 -4.09 6.45 5.37
CA ASP A 28 -5.06 6.03 4.36
C ASP A 28 -6.20 5.23 5.01
N ALA A 29 -7.44 5.66 4.74
CA ALA A 29 -8.64 5.04 5.30
C ALA A 29 -8.89 3.63 4.73
N GLU A 30 -8.62 3.39 3.45
CA GLU A 30 -8.83 2.11 2.79
C GLU A 30 -7.85 1.06 3.33
N ILE A 31 -6.60 1.45 3.54
CA ILE A 31 -5.59 0.62 4.21
C ILE A 31 -6.07 0.29 5.63
N ALA A 32 -6.54 1.27 6.39
CA ALA A 32 -7.04 1.05 7.74
C ALA A 32 -8.21 0.06 7.79
N GLU A 33 -9.16 0.16 6.85
CA GLU A 33 -10.29 -0.76 6.73
C GLU A 33 -9.85 -2.18 6.33
N ALA A 34 -8.92 -2.31 5.38
CA ALA A 34 -8.33 -3.59 5.00
C ALA A 34 -7.73 -4.30 6.22
N TRP A 35 -7.00 -3.57 7.06
CA TRP A 35 -6.47 -4.10 8.32
C TRP A 35 -7.55 -4.50 9.32
N ILE A 36 -8.67 -3.78 9.39
CA ILE A 36 -9.81 -4.15 10.25
C ILE A 36 -10.45 -5.45 9.75
N ARG A 37 -10.67 -5.59 8.44
CA ARG A 37 -11.21 -6.80 7.81
C ARG A 37 -10.32 -8.01 8.06
N LEU A 38 -9.02 -7.87 7.81
CA LEU A 38 -8.02 -8.91 8.07
C LEU A 38 -7.99 -9.35 9.53
N ARG A 39 -8.02 -8.40 10.48
CA ARG A 39 -8.03 -8.73 11.91
C ARG A 39 -9.32 -9.41 12.37
N SER A 40 -10.45 -9.10 11.72
CA SER A 40 -11.76 -9.64 12.06
C SER A 40 -12.04 -10.99 11.42
N GLY A 41 -11.13 -11.52 10.60
CA GLY A 41 -11.31 -12.76 9.85
C GLY A 41 -12.14 -12.62 8.57
N ASN A 42 -12.53 -11.39 8.21
CA ASN A 42 -13.32 -11.07 7.01
C ASN A 42 -12.44 -10.48 5.90
N GLY A 43 -11.17 -10.91 5.83
CA GLY A 43 -10.22 -10.43 4.84
C GLY A 43 -10.65 -10.78 3.42
N LEU A 44 -10.57 -9.80 2.52
CA LEU A 44 -10.83 -9.97 1.09
C LEU A 44 -9.56 -10.39 0.33
N PRO A 45 -9.69 -10.93 -0.89
CA PRO A 45 -8.54 -11.16 -1.78
C PRO A 45 -7.71 -9.90 -2.00
N GLU A 46 -8.35 -8.74 -2.07
CA GLU A 46 -7.69 -7.43 -2.21
C GLU A 46 -6.86 -7.09 -0.97
N ASP A 47 -7.36 -7.43 0.22
CA ASP A 47 -6.61 -7.18 1.45
C ASP A 47 -5.35 -8.06 1.50
N ARG A 48 -5.37 -9.25 0.89
CA ARG A 48 -4.16 -10.08 0.72
C ARG A 48 -3.20 -9.46 -0.30
N LEU A 49 -3.72 -8.94 -1.41
CA LEU A 49 -2.92 -8.23 -2.41
C LEU A 49 -2.21 -7.02 -1.80
N LEU A 50 -2.85 -6.29 -0.89
CA LEU A 50 -2.19 -5.26 -0.08
C LEU A 50 -1.00 -5.83 0.70
N LEU A 51 -1.16 -6.98 1.37
CA LEU A 51 -0.05 -7.58 2.12
C LEU A 51 1.13 -7.97 1.23
N GLU A 52 0.83 -8.48 0.03
CA GLU A 52 1.82 -8.89 -0.95
C GLU A 52 2.54 -7.68 -1.55
N HIS A 53 1.81 -6.60 -1.84
CA HIS A 53 2.37 -5.31 -2.26
C HIS A 53 3.36 -4.77 -1.23
N GLU A 54 2.94 -4.63 0.02
CA GLU A 54 3.75 -4.13 1.13
C GLU A 54 4.98 -5.01 1.40
N LEU A 55 4.87 -6.32 1.16
CA LEU A 55 5.99 -7.24 1.27
C LEU A 55 6.99 -7.05 0.12
N ALA A 56 6.51 -6.83 -1.10
CA ALA A 56 7.36 -6.54 -2.26
C ALA A 56 8.14 -5.23 -2.07
N GLU A 57 7.48 -4.15 -1.63
CA GLU A 57 8.15 -2.88 -1.30
C GLU A 57 9.24 -3.06 -0.24
N LEU A 58 8.89 -3.72 0.87
CA LEU A 58 9.82 -4.02 1.95
C LEU A 58 11.05 -4.79 1.49
N THR A 59 10.84 -5.78 0.62
CA THR A 59 11.91 -6.62 0.11
C THR A 59 12.81 -5.81 -0.81
N TYR A 60 12.23 -5.00 -1.71
CA TYR A 60 12.99 -4.14 -2.60
C TYR A 60 13.84 -3.11 -1.84
N LEU A 61 13.28 -2.46 -0.82
CA LEU A 61 14.00 -1.49 0.04
C LEU A 61 15.17 -2.14 0.79
N ARG A 62 15.03 -3.42 1.19
CA ARG A 62 16.11 -4.16 1.86
C ARG A 62 17.21 -4.59 0.91
N GLU A 63 16.85 -4.98 -0.31
CA GLU A 63 17.78 -5.44 -1.33
C GLU A 63 18.50 -4.28 -2.03
N ASN A 64 17.91 -3.09 -2.05
CA ASN A 64 18.44 -1.90 -2.72
C ASN A 64 18.67 -0.76 -1.70
N PRO A 65 19.72 -0.83 -0.87
CA PRO A 65 20.01 0.23 0.08
C PRO A 65 20.27 1.56 -0.65
N GLY A 66 19.50 2.59 -0.30
CA GLY A 66 19.56 3.92 -0.92
C GLY A 66 18.52 4.17 -2.01
N CYS A 67 17.69 3.18 -2.37
CA CYS A 67 16.51 3.44 -3.19
C CYS A 67 15.46 4.24 -2.40
N THR A 68 14.63 4.99 -3.13
CA THR A 68 13.52 5.72 -2.55
C THR A 68 12.31 4.81 -2.39
N TYR A 69 11.41 5.20 -1.51
CA TYR A 69 10.11 4.57 -1.38
C TYR A 69 9.37 4.51 -2.72
N GLN A 70 9.39 5.60 -3.51
CA GLN A 70 8.71 5.63 -4.81
C GLN A 70 9.22 4.56 -5.79
N GLU A 71 10.53 4.28 -5.81
CA GLU A 71 11.07 3.20 -6.64
C GLU A 71 10.58 1.83 -6.17
N ALA A 72 10.57 1.60 -4.86
CA ALA A 72 10.04 0.37 -4.29
C ALA A 72 8.54 0.20 -4.59
N HIS A 73 7.75 1.27 -4.44
CA HIS A 73 6.33 1.30 -4.72
C HIS A 73 6.02 1.00 -6.18
N ARG A 74 6.80 1.57 -7.10
CA ARG A 74 6.68 1.28 -8.53
C ARG A 74 6.88 -0.21 -8.83
N VAL A 75 7.93 -0.81 -8.28
CA VAL A 75 8.23 -2.24 -8.47
C VAL A 75 7.15 -3.13 -7.84
N ALA A 76 6.63 -2.74 -6.69
CA ALA A 76 5.52 -3.44 -6.06
C ALA A 76 4.23 -3.34 -6.89
N ASN A 77 3.93 -2.18 -7.48
CA ASN A 77 2.79 -2.03 -8.39
C ASN A 77 2.93 -2.85 -9.68
N GLU A 78 4.14 -3.05 -10.21
CA GLU A 78 4.35 -3.90 -11.38
C GLU A 78 3.96 -5.37 -11.15
N THR A 79 4.00 -5.83 -9.89
CA THR A 79 3.76 -7.24 -9.53
C THR A 79 2.46 -7.46 -8.75
N HIS A 80 2.08 -6.49 -7.92
CA HIS A 80 0.96 -6.56 -6.97
C HIS A 80 0.26 -5.20 -6.92
N ASN A 81 -0.39 -4.77 -8.01
CA ASN A 81 -1.06 -3.48 -8.09
C ASN A 81 -2.37 -3.45 -7.27
N TRP A 82 -2.25 -3.15 -5.98
CA TRP A 82 -3.41 -3.05 -5.09
C TRP A 82 -4.28 -1.82 -5.39
N GLN A 83 -3.67 -0.69 -5.77
CA GLN A 83 -4.40 0.54 -6.10
C GLN A 83 -5.34 0.37 -7.30
N GLU A 84 -4.93 -0.36 -8.34
CA GLU A 84 -5.85 -0.66 -9.47
C GLU A 84 -6.93 -1.68 -9.10
N SER A 85 -6.64 -2.58 -8.15
CA SER A 85 -7.58 -3.61 -7.73
C SER A 85 -8.79 -3.05 -6.98
N GLY A 86 -8.68 -1.84 -6.42
CA GLY A 86 -9.77 -1.05 -5.85
C GLY A 86 -10.53 -1.75 -4.71
N PRO A 87 -10.35 -1.37 -3.45
CA PRO A 87 -11.24 -1.80 -2.39
C PRO A 87 -12.55 -0.99 -2.51
N LEU A 88 -13.57 -1.62 -3.07
CA LEU A 88 -15.01 -1.35 -2.81
C LEU A 88 -15.76 -0.30 -3.67
N ASP A 89 -15.18 0.77 -4.23
CA ASP A 89 -15.99 1.74 -5.01
C ASP A 89 -16.51 1.18 -6.36
N LYS A 90 -15.97 0.04 -6.83
CA LYS A 90 -16.41 -0.59 -8.10
C LYS A 90 -17.36 -1.78 -7.93
N ARG A 91 -17.76 -2.13 -6.70
CA ARG A 91 -18.66 -3.28 -6.45
C ARG A 91 -20.03 -2.91 -5.93
N GLU A 92 -20.28 -1.64 -5.58
CA GLU A 92 -21.62 -1.18 -5.19
C GLU A 92 -22.57 -0.88 -6.38
N ASP A 93 -22.15 -1.17 -7.63
CA ASP A 93 -22.96 -0.90 -8.84
C ASP A 93 -23.69 -2.12 -9.45
N ILE A 94 -23.97 -3.20 -8.68
CA ILE A 94 -24.81 -4.33 -9.18
C ILE A 94 -25.91 -4.80 -8.22
N GLU A 95 -26.45 -3.93 -7.38
CA GLU A 95 -27.78 -4.14 -6.78
C GLU A 95 -28.76 -3.00 -7.11
N GLY A 96 -28.84 -2.66 -8.39
CA GLY A 96 -29.84 -1.71 -8.86
C GLY A 96 -30.15 -1.89 -10.34
N GLU A 97 -30.99 -2.86 -10.68
CA GLU A 97 -31.94 -2.76 -11.81
C GLU A 97 -33.00 -3.89 -11.73
N TRP A 98 -34.18 -3.49 -11.23
CA TRP A 98 -35.58 -3.95 -11.43
C TRP A 98 -35.90 -5.44 -11.69
#